data_AF-A0A2K6B3K4-F1
#
_entry.id   AF-A0A2K6B3K4-F1
#
_cell.length_a   1.000
_cell.length_b   1.000
_cell.length_c   1.000
_cell.angle_alpha   90.00
_cell.angle_beta   90.00
_cell.angle_gamma   90.00
#
_symmetry.space_group_name_H-M   'P 1'
#
loop_
_entity.id
_entity.type
_entity.pdbx_description
1 polymer ?
#
loop_
_entity_poly.entity_id
_entity_poly.type
_entity_poly.pdbx_seq_one_letter_code
_entity_poly.pdbx_strand_id
1 'polypeptide(L)'
;MADDAGAARGPRGPGGPGMGNRGGLHGDFSSGIWGRGHRARRGKAEDKEWMPVTKLGRLSLEEMYLFSWPIKECEIIDFFLGASLKDEILITPVQKETHASQRTRFKVFVAIGDYNGHVVIRVKCSKEVATAIRGAIILAKLSIVPMRRGYWGNKIGEPHTVPCKPPLVPGITGMCHHARLILYF
;
A
#
# COMPACT_ATOMS: atom_id res chain seq x y z
N MET A 1 76.24 -5.90 37.99
CA MET A 1 76.41 -7.03 38.93
C MET A 1 75.01 -7.41 39.41
N ALA A 2 74.39 -8.54 39.06
CA ALA A 2 74.88 -9.80 38.46
C ALA A 2 75.97 -10.52 39.29
N ASP A 3 75.98 -11.84 39.55
CA ASP A 3 75.07 -13.02 39.34
C ASP A 3 75.60 -14.17 40.26
N ASP A 4 74.98 -15.33 40.55
CA ASP A 4 73.60 -15.86 40.65
C ASP A 4 73.68 -17.23 41.40
N ALA A 5 72.62 -17.73 42.08
CA ALA A 5 72.54 -19.12 42.59
C ALA A 5 71.14 -19.58 43.07
N GLY A 6 70.61 -20.71 42.54
CA GLY A 6 69.39 -21.33 43.10
C GLY A 6 68.81 -22.59 42.41
N ALA A 7 69.62 -23.41 41.74
CA ALA A 7 69.10 -24.48 40.87
C ALA A 7 68.78 -25.83 41.57
N ALA A 8 67.67 -26.46 41.19
CA ALA A 8 67.36 -27.87 41.45
C ALA A 8 66.85 -28.56 40.16
N ARG A 9 67.19 -29.85 39.94
CA ARG A 9 66.92 -30.58 38.70
C ARG A 9 66.02 -31.82 38.89
N GLY A 10 65.15 -32.08 37.91
CA GLY A 10 64.48 -33.37 37.67
C GLY A 10 64.60 -33.79 36.18
N PRO A 11 64.48 -35.09 35.80
CA PRO A 11 65.27 -35.61 34.66
C PRO A 11 64.50 -36.32 33.52
N ARG A 12 65.14 -36.36 32.32
CA ARG A 12 64.85 -37.20 31.12
C ARG A 12 63.48 -36.94 30.42
N GLY A 13 63.31 -36.83 29.10
CA GLY A 13 64.20 -36.98 27.93
C GLY A 13 64.24 -38.42 27.35
N PRO A 14 64.38 -38.66 26.02
CA PRO A 14 64.48 -37.74 24.86
C PRO A 14 63.50 -38.08 23.69
N GLY A 15 63.62 -37.43 22.52
CA GLY A 15 63.34 -38.08 21.22
C GLY A 15 62.37 -37.38 20.24
N GLY A 16 62.77 -37.38 18.97
CA GLY A 16 62.01 -37.09 17.75
C GLY A 16 62.94 -37.28 16.54
N PRO A 17 62.53 -37.02 15.28
CA PRO A 17 61.17 -36.85 14.75
C PRO A 17 60.74 -38.03 13.84
N GLY A 18 59.44 -38.16 13.51
CA GLY A 18 58.96 -39.21 12.61
C GLY A 18 57.64 -38.86 11.90
N MET A 19 57.60 -39.02 10.58
CA MET A 19 56.44 -38.66 9.73
C MET A 19 55.37 -39.76 9.76
N GLY A 20 54.10 -39.41 10.00
CA GLY A 20 52.98 -40.37 10.00
C GLY A 20 51.64 -39.72 9.68
N ASN A 21 51.12 -39.97 8.47
CA ASN A 21 49.87 -39.37 7.96
C ASN A 21 48.62 -39.79 8.76
N ARG A 22 47.81 -38.80 9.19
CA ARG A 22 46.35 -38.73 8.92
C ARG A 22 45.69 -37.45 9.49
N GLY A 23 44.78 -36.87 8.70
CA GLY A 23 43.68 -36.02 9.20
C GLY A 23 44.05 -34.64 9.75
N GLY A 24 44.25 -33.66 8.87
CA GLY A 24 44.28 -32.25 9.28
C GLY A 24 42.87 -31.74 9.64
N LEU A 25 42.57 -31.64 10.94
CA LEU A 25 41.32 -31.03 11.44
C LEU A 25 41.41 -29.50 11.38
N HIS A 26 41.37 -28.95 10.15
CA HIS A 26 41.39 -27.51 9.92
C HIS A 26 40.00 -26.97 9.54
N GLY A 27 39.26 -26.52 10.56
CA GLY A 27 38.23 -25.49 10.38
C GLY A 27 36.80 -25.93 10.08
N ASP A 28 36.17 -26.69 10.98
CA ASP A 28 34.69 -26.80 11.07
C ASP A 28 34.14 -25.99 12.26
N PHE A 29 34.44 -24.67 12.27
CA PHE A 29 33.79 -23.75 13.19
C PHE A 29 32.39 -23.44 12.64
N SER A 30 31.39 -24.20 13.10
CA SER A 30 30.02 -24.19 12.57
C SER A 30 29.29 -22.85 12.78
N SER A 31 29.62 -21.85 11.96
CA SER A 31 28.89 -20.60 11.82
C SER A 31 27.55 -20.85 11.11
N GLY A 32 26.56 -21.27 11.90
CA GLY A 32 25.17 -21.23 11.47
C GLY A 32 24.78 -19.82 11.04
N ILE A 33 23.95 -19.74 9.99
CA ILE A 33 23.38 -18.50 9.45
C ILE A 33 24.43 -17.59 8.75
N TRP A 34 24.50 -17.68 7.42
CA TRP A 34 24.46 -16.59 6.41
C TRP A 34 24.97 -17.19 5.08
N GLY A 35 24.18 -17.12 4.00
CA GLY A 35 24.57 -17.78 2.73
C GLY A 35 23.43 -18.26 1.82
N ARG A 36 22.16 -18.18 2.26
CA ARG A 36 21.03 -18.33 1.33
C ARG A 36 20.99 -17.13 0.38
N GLY A 37 21.59 -17.31 -0.80
CA GLY A 37 21.50 -16.39 -1.92
C GLY A 37 20.08 -16.30 -2.46
N HIS A 38 19.20 -15.60 -1.74
CA HIS A 38 17.91 -15.16 -2.23
C HIS A 38 18.13 -14.10 -3.33
N ARG A 39 18.51 -14.57 -4.54
CA ARG A 39 18.09 -13.92 -5.78
C ARG A 39 16.57 -13.89 -5.72
N ALA A 40 16.02 -12.78 -5.24
CA ALA A 40 14.60 -12.54 -5.26
C ALA A 40 14.17 -12.67 -6.72
N ARG A 41 13.48 -13.76 -7.06
CA ARG A 41 12.91 -13.98 -8.38
C ARG A 41 11.77 -13.00 -8.53
N ARG A 42 12.12 -11.73 -8.79
CA ARG A 42 11.27 -10.69 -9.35
C ARG A 42 10.95 -11.11 -10.78
N GLY A 43 10.23 -12.22 -10.90
CA GLY A 43 9.35 -12.40 -12.03
C GLY A 43 8.56 -11.11 -12.15
N LYS A 44 8.45 -10.61 -13.38
CA LYS A 44 7.38 -9.68 -13.67
C LYS A 44 6.11 -10.34 -13.14
N ALA A 45 5.26 -9.59 -12.44
CA ALA A 45 3.90 -10.05 -12.27
C ALA A 45 3.33 -10.06 -13.69
N GLU A 46 3.33 -11.24 -14.31
CA GLU A 46 2.55 -11.53 -15.51
C GLU A 46 1.14 -11.04 -15.21
N ASP A 47 0.54 -10.29 -16.13
CA ASP A 47 -0.73 -9.58 -15.89
C ASP A 47 -1.84 -10.60 -15.71
N LYS A 48 -2.05 -10.99 -14.44
CA LYS A 48 -2.98 -12.05 -14.06
C LYS A 48 -4.39 -11.57 -14.36
N GLU A 49 -5.01 -12.23 -15.33
CA GLU A 49 -6.45 -12.19 -15.56
C GLU A 49 -7.17 -12.33 -14.21
N TRP A 50 -7.92 -11.31 -13.83
CA TRP A 50 -8.53 -11.25 -12.50
C TRP A 50 -9.66 -12.29 -12.42
N MET A 51 -9.42 -13.32 -11.62
CA MET A 51 -10.46 -14.28 -11.25
C MET A 51 -11.27 -13.70 -10.07
N PRO A 52 -12.58 -13.40 -10.25
CA PRO A 52 -13.41 -12.85 -9.18
C PRO A 52 -13.53 -13.84 -8.02
N VAL A 53 -13.11 -13.40 -6.83
CA VAL A 53 -13.13 -14.24 -5.61
C VAL A 53 -14.53 -14.26 -4.99
N THR A 54 -15.25 -13.14 -5.06
CA THR A 54 -16.64 -13.04 -4.63
C THR A 54 -17.63 -13.32 -5.75
N LYS A 55 -18.86 -13.70 -5.39
CA LYS A 55 -20.00 -13.81 -6.32
C LYS A 55 -20.37 -12.46 -6.98
N LEU A 56 -19.88 -11.33 -6.46
CA LEU A 56 -20.17 -9.99 -6.97
C LEU A 56 -19.51 -9.72 -8.32
N GLY A 57 -18.28 -10.22 -8.54
CA GLY A 57 -17.54 -10.06 -9.79
C GLY A 57 -18.08 -10.85 -10.99
N ARG A 58 -19.37 -11.21 -10.97
CA ARG A 58 -20.13 -11.83 -12.06
C ARG A 58 -21.44 -11.09 -12.39
N LEU A 59 -21.70 -9.96 -11.72
CA LEU A 59 -22.92 -9.16 -11.81
C LEU A 59 -22.61 -7.77 -12.36
N SER A 60 -23.62 -7.04 -12.83
CA SER A 60 -23.43 -5.65 -13.28
C SER A 60 -23.22 -4.68 -12.11
N LEU A 61 -22.54 -3.55 -12.36
CA LEU A 61 -22.42 -2.48 -11.37
C LEU A 61 -23.78 -1.91 -10.95
N GLU A 62 -24.73 -1.83 -11.89
CA GLU A 62 -26.06 -1.27 -11.63
C GLU A 62 -26.86 -2.12 -10.63
N GLU A 63 -26.81 -3.45 -10.75
CA GLU A 63 -27.35 -4.37 -9.73
C GLU A 63 -26.67 -4.19 -8.37
N MET A 64 -25.35 -4.05 -8.35
CA MET A 64 -24.59 -3.86 -7.10
C MET A 64 -25.00 -2.57 -6.38
N TYR A 65 -25.24 -1.48 -7.10
CA TYR A 65 -25.79 -0.24 -6.52
C TYR A 65 -27.27 -0.38 -6.12
N LEU A 66 -28.09 -1.05 -6.94
CA LEU A 66 -29.52 -1.26 -6.68
C LEU A 66 -29.77 -2.03 -5.38
N PHE A 67 -29.00 -3.10 -5.15
CA PHE A 67 -29.04 -3.89 -3.91
C PHE A 67 -28.13 -3.32 -2.81
N SER A 68 -27.43 -2.20 -3.06
CA SER A 68 -26.50 -1.55 -2.13
C SER A 68 -25.43 -2.50 -1.55
N TRP A 69 -24.93 -3.42 -2.37
CA TRP A 69 -23.95 -4.42 -1.96
C TRP A 69 -22.53 -3.85 -1.89
N PRO A 70 -21.78 -4.05 -0.79
CA PRO A 70 -20.48 -3.42 -0.58
C PRO A 70 -19.40 -4.04 -1.49
N ILE A 71 -18.73 -3.20 -2.28
CA ILE A 71 -17.61 -3.59 -3.15
C ILE A 71 -16.39 -3.97 -2.28
N LYS A 72 -15.79 -5.12 -2.56
CA LYS A 72 -14.65 -5.68 -1.78
C LYS A 72 -13.40 -5.98 -2.61
N GLU A 73 -13.52 -6.03 -3.93
CA GLU A 73 -12.43 -6.21 -4.89
C GLU A 73 -12.37 -4.91 -5.72
N CYS A 74 -11.19 -4.30 -5.85
CA CYS A 74 -11.04 -3.07 -6.65
C CYS A 74 -11.00 -3.37 -8.16
N GLU A 75 -10.64 -4.59 -8.50
CA GLU A 75 -10.53 -5.17 -9.83
C GLU A 75 -11.89 -5.21 -10.55
N ILE A 76 -13.00 -5.30 -9.81
CA ILE A 76 -14.37 -5.14 -10.34
C ILE A 76 -14.52 -3.79 -11.05
N ILE A 77 -14.06 -2.71 -10.41
CA ILE A 77 -14.16 -1.35 -10.98
C ILE A 77 -13.18 -1.17 -12.14
N ASP A 78 -12.03 -1.84 -12.12
CA ASP A 78 -11.08 -1.80 -13.24
C ASP A 78 -11.59 -2.55 -14.47
N PHE A 79 -12.30 -3.66 -14.28
CA PHE A 79 -12.96 -4.39 -15.37
C PHE A 79 -14.07 -3.55 -16.04
N PHE A 80 -14.90 -2.84 -15.27
CA PHE A 80 -16.04 -2.10 -15.80
C PHE A 80 -15.72 -0.65 -16.26
N LEU A 81 -14.81 0.05 -15.58
CA LEU A 81 -14.55 1.48 -15.78
C LEU A 81 -13.06 1.82 -16.00
N GLY A 82 -12.14 0.85 -15.93
CA GLY A 82 -10.70 1.10 -15.88
C GLY A 82 -10.10 1.90 -17.05
N ALA A 83 -10.78 1.97 -18.19
CA ALA A 83 -10.37 2.77 -19.36
C ALA A 83 -10.89 4.22 -19.35
N SER A 84 -11.90 4.56 -18.54
CA SER A 84 -12.54 5.88 -18.49
C SER A 84 -12.26 6.68 -17.20
N LEU A 85 -11.82 6.00 -16.14
CA LEU A 85 -11.45 6.65 -14.88
C LEU A 85 -10.16 7.47 -15.04
N LYS A 86 -10.16 8.68 -14.49
CA LYS A 86 -8.94 9.45 -14.21
C LYS A 86 -8.77 9.63 -12.71
N ASP A 87 -7.51 9.64 -12.27
CA ASP A 87 -7.12 9.95 -10.89
C ASP A 87 -6.41 11.30 -10.79
N GLU A 88 -6.89 12.15 -9.87
CA GLU A 88 -6.24 13.40 -9.47
C GLU A 88 -5.70 13.24 -8.04
N ILE A 89 -4.42 13.54 -7.86
CA ILE A 89 -3.67 13.23 -6.62
C ILE A 89 -3.18 14.53 -5.96
N LEU A 90 -3.61 14.76 -4.73
CA LEU A 90 -3.11 15.85 -3.87
C LEU A 90 -2.29 15.26 -2.71
N ILE A 91 -1.04 15.71 -2.58
CA ILE A 91 -0.10 15.23 -1.56
C ILE A 91 0.10 16.32 -0.50
N THR A 92 -0.03 15.96 0.77
CA THR A 92 0.24 16.86 1.91
C THR A 92 1.17 16.15 2.89
N PRO A 93 2.37 16.70 3.20
CA PRO A 93 3.20 16.20 4.28
C PRO A 93 2.52 16.46 5.63
N VAL A 94 2.48 15.45 6.50
CA VAL A 94 1.95 15.56 7.87
C VAL A 94 3.03 15.09 8.84
N GLN A 95 3.46 16.01 9.69
CA GLN A 95 4.49 15.79 10.69
C GLN A 95 3.83 15.41 12.03
N LYS A 96 4.30 14.34 12.68
CA LYS A 96 4.03 14.12 14.11
C LYS A 96 5.32 14.29 14.89
N GLU A 97 5.35 15.24 15.80
CA GLU A 97 6.43 15.42 16.76
C GLU A 97 6.57 14.21 17.70
N THR A 98 7.82 13.85 18.02
CA THR A 98 8.18 12.82 18.99
C THR A 98 9.47 13.24 19.70
N HIS A 99 9.71 12.72 20.91
CA HIS A 99 10.84 13.08 21.78
C HIS A 99 12.23 13.02 21.11
N ALA A 100 12.43 12.18 20.08
CA ALA A 100 13.73 12.03 19.41
C ALA A 100 13.84 12.77 18.06
N SER A 101 12.71 13.09 17.40
CA SER A 101 12.65 13.80 16.12
C SER A 101 11.19 14.00 15.67
N GLN A 102 10.95 14.80 14.63
CA GLN A 102 9.66 14.79 13.94
C GLN A 102 9.53 13.58 13.01
N ARG A 103 8.49 12.77 13.23
CA ARG A 103 8.13 11.62 12.38
C ARG A 103 7.17 12.07 11.28
N THR A 104 7.73 12.29 10.09
CA THR A 104 6.97 12.62 8.87
C THR A 104 6.14 11.43 8.35
N ARG A 105 5.01 11.73 7.72
CA ARG A 105 4.20 10.83 6.87
C ARG A 105 3.59 11.65 5.74
N PHE A 106 3.27 11.00 4.62
CA PHE A 106 2.56 11.66 3.52
C PHE A 106 1.08 11.28 3.59
N LYS A 107 0.22 12.30 3.73
CA LYS A 107 -1.23 12.19 3.55
C LYS A 107 -1.51 12.46 2.08
N VAL A 108 -2.04 11.45 1.39
CA VAL A 108 -2.42 11.54 -0.02
C VAL A 108 -3.94 11.51 -0.09
N PHE A 109 -4.51 12.53 -0.72
CA PHE A 109 -5.89 12.54 -1.17
C PHE A 109 -5.89 12.12 -2.64
N VAL A 110 -6.81 11.26 -3.02
CA VAL A 110 -7.05 10.91 -4.42
C VAL A 110 -8.53 11.13 -4.71
N ALA A 111 -8.81 11.97 -5.70
CA ALA A 111 -10.10 11.99 -6.38
C ALA A 111 -10.02 11.03 -7.57
N ILE A 112 -10.98 10.13 -7.70
CA ILE A 112 -11.15 9.32 -8.91
C ILE A 112 -12.55 9.57 -9.44
N GLY A 113 -12.68 9.70 -10.76
CA GLY A 113 -13.98 9.65 -11.40
C GLY A 113 -13.92 9.37 -12.88
N ASP A 114 -15.07 9.01 -13.44
CA ASP A 114 -15.33 9.15 -14.87
C ASP A 114 -16.02 10.51 -15.13
N TYR A 115 -16.09 10.92 -16.40
CA TYR A 115 -16.85 12.10 -16.80
C TYR A 115 -18.34 11.79 -17.03
N ASN A 116 -18.83 10.63 -16.59
CA ASN A 116 -20.18 10.13 -16.86
C ASN A 116 -21.08 10.04 -15.59
N GLY A 117 -20.50 10.17 -14.40
CA GLY A 117 -21.26 10.27 -13.15
C GLY A 117 -20.70 9.44 -11.99
N HIS A 118 -19.61 8.72 -12.13
CA HIS A 118 -18.96 8.03 -11.02
C HIS A 118 -17.87 8.91 -10.41
N VAL A 119 -17.96 9.23 -9.11
CA VAL A 119 -16.98 10.08 -8.42
C VAL A 119 -16.69 9.53 -7.02
N VAL A 120 -15.44 9.66 -6.57
CA VAL A 120 -15.01 9.34 -5.20
C VAL A 120 -13.80 10.15 -4.78
N ILE A 121 -13.76 10.54 -3.50
CA ILE A 121 -12.60 11.09 -2.84
C ILE A 121 -12.20 10.18 -1.69
N ARG A 122 -10.93 9.74 -1.66
CA ARG A 122 -10.35 8.95 -0.56
C ARG A 122 -8.99 9.47 -0.14
N VAL A 123 -8.58 9.04 1.06
CA VAL A 123 -7.40 9.54 1.75
C VAL A 123 -6.62 8.37 2.34
N LYS A 124 -5.30 8.35 2.14
CA LYS A 124 -4.39 7.38 2.77
C LYS A 124 -3.17 8.10 3.34
N CYS A 125 -2.63 7.57 4.43
CA CYS A 125 -1.42 8.07 5.07
C CYS A 125 -0.39 6.94 5.20
N SER A 126 0.79 7.11 4.60
CA SER A 126 1.91 6.15 4.69
C SER A 126 3.24 6.84 5.00
N LYS A 127 4.30 6.07 5.28
CA LYS A 127 5.67 6.59 5.37
C LYS A 127 6.21 7.03 4.00
N GLU A 128 5.88 6.28 2.95
CA GLU A 128 6.36 6.50 1.59
C GLU A 128 5.21 7.01 0.71
N VAL A 129 5.54 7.86 -0.26
CA VAL A 129 4.55 8.44 -1.19
C VAL A 129 3.94 7.36 -2.10
N ALA A 130 4.76 6.48 -2.68
CA ALA A 130 4.27 5.46 -3.63
C ALA A 130 3.29 4.45 -3.02
N THR A 131 3.49 4.06 -1.75
CA THR A 131 2.56 3.16 -1.04
C THR A 131 1.33 3.90 -0.50
N ALA A 132 1.41 5.21 -0.23
CA ALA A 132 0.23 6.04 0.03
C ALA A 132 -0.65 6.17 -1.21
N ILE A 133 -0.08 6.51 -2.38
CA ILE A 133 -0.82 6.66 -3.65
C ILE A 133 -1.54 5.36 -4.02
N ARG A 134 -0.80 4.24 -4.13
CA ARG A 134 -1.39 2.93 -4.48
C ARG A 134 -2.50 2.51 -3.51
N GLY A 135 -2.26 2.70 -2.21
CA GLY A 135 -3.25 2.39 -1.17
C GLY A 135 -4.46 3.33 -1.17
N ALA A 136 -4.33 4.57 -1.66
CA ALA A 136 -5.45 5.49 -1.82
C ALA A 136 -6.30 5.16 -3.06
N ILE A 137 -5.66 4.83 -4.19
CA ILE A 137 -6.34 4.43 -5.43
C ILE A 137 -7.20 3.18 -5.22
N ILE A 138 -6.66 2.15 -4.55
CA ILE A 138 -7.42 0.94 -4.19
C ILE A 138 -8.65 1.28 -3.32
N LEU A 139 -8.48 2.12 -2.29
CA LEU A 139 -9.60 2.53 -1.42
C LEU A 139 -10.63 3.40 -2.14
N ALA A 140 -10.22 4.21 -3.10
CA ALA A 140 -11.11 4.99 -3.96
C ALA A 140 -11.99 4.05 -4.81
N LYS A 141 -11.38 3.13 -5.57
CA LYS A 141 -12.10 2.12 -6.38
C LYS A 141 -13.12 1.33 -5.55
N LEU A 142 -12.72 0.84 -4.37
CA LEU A 142 -13.62 0.09 -3.45
C LEU A 142 -14.84 0.87 -2.94
N SER A 143 -14.95 2.18 -3.20
CA SER A 143 -16.06 2.99 -2.69
C SER A 143 -16.43 4.14 -3.62
N ILE A 144 -16.41 3.86 -4.92
CA ILE A 144 -16.90 4.74 -5.98
C ILE A 144 -18.43 4.89 -5.90
N VAL A 145 -18.94 6.11 -6.14
CA VAL A 145 -20.35 6.47 -5.91
C VAL A 145 -20.98 7.05 -7.19
N PRO A 146 -22.17 6.59 -7.62
CA PRO A 146 -22.89 7.16 -8.74
C PRO A 146 -23.61 8.47 -8.35
N MET A 147 -23.32 9.54 -9.07
CA MET A 147 -23.88 10.88 -8.95
C MET A 147 -25.07 11.05 -9.89
N ARG A 148 -26.27 11.25 -9.33
CA ARG A 148 -27.47 11.54 -10.12
C ARG A 148 -27.40 12.94 -10.73
N ARG A 149 -27.48 13.01 -12.05
CA ARG A 149 -27.64 14.26 -12.84
C ARG A 149 -29.13 14.56 -13.08
N GLY A 150 -29.43 15.80 -13.45
CA GLY A 150 -30.77 16.27 -13.78
C GLY A 150 -30.77 17.45 -14.75
N TYR A 151 -31.89 18.17 -14.78
CA TYR A 151 -32.12 19.34 -15.64
C TYR A 151 -32.64 20.48 -14.77
N TRP A 152 -32.16 21.70 -14.99
CA TRP A 152 -32.61 22.92 -14.30
C TRP A 152 -34.11 23.21 -14.52
N GLY A 153 -34.61 22.93 -15.73
CA GLY A 153 -35.99 23.22 -16.13
C GLY A 153 -36.49 22.23 -17.17
N ASN A 154 -36.52 22.63 -18.45
CA ASN A 154 -36.92 21.73 -19.53
C ASN A 154 -35.93 20.57 -19.71
N LYS A 155 -36.46 19.37 -19.92
CA LYS A 155 -35.72 18.12 -20.09
C LYS A 155 -35.23 17.98 -21.55
N ILE A 156 -34.27 18.82 -21.93
CA ILE A 156 -33.72 18.90 -23.29
C ILE A 156 -32.25 18.47 -23.27
N GLY A 157 -31.85 17.62 -24.22
CA GLY A 157 -30.49 17.10 -24.31
C GLY A 157 -30.16 16.12 -23.18
N GLU A 158 -28.89 16.08 -22.79
CA GLU A 158 -28.41 15.28 -21.65
C GLU A 158 -28.59 16.00 -20.30
N PRO A 159 -28.69 15.25 -19.18
CA PRO A 159 -28.81 15.83 -17.85
C PRO A 159 -27.48 16.47 -17.43
N HIS A 160 -27.48 17.80 -17.37
CA HIS A 160 -26.29 18.66 -17.25
C HIS A 160 -26.18 19.40 -15.90
N THR A 161 -27.17 19.25 -15.02
CA THR A 161 -27.28 19.98 -13.74
C THR A 161 -27.52 19.03 -12.55
N VAL A 162 -27.50 19.55 -11.32
CA VAL A 162 -27.81 18.77 -10.12
C VAL A 162 -29.35 18.75 -9.95
N PRO A 163 -30.00 17.58 -9.79
CA PRO A 163 -31.45 17.48 -9.92
C PRO A 163 -32.30 18.22 -8.88
N CYS A 164 -31.71 18.72 -7.79
CA CYS A 164 -32.44 19.50 -6.77
C CYS A 164 -31.59 20.62 -6.17
N LYS A 165 -32.10 21.86 -6.23
CA LYS A 165 -31.69 22.96 -5.36
C LYS A 165 -32.30 22.75 -3.96
N PRO A 166 -31.60 23.03 -2.84
CA PRO A 166 -32.06 22.60 -1.52
C PRO A 166 -33.00 23.60 -0.80
N PRO A 167 -34.26 23.22 -0.54
CA PRO A 167 -34.97 23.51 0.69
C PRO A 167 -35.00 22.28 1.59
N LEU A 168 -34.44 22.38 2.79
CA LEU A 168 -34.48 21.40 3.90
C LEU A 168 -33.97 19.95 3.68
N VAL A 169 -33.80 19.44 2.46
CA VAL A 169 -33.35 18.05 2.25
C VAL A 169 -31.84 17.90 2.54
N PRO A 170 -31.42 17.01 3.47
CA PRO A 170 -30.01 16.89 3.87
C PRO A 170 -29.10 16.20 2.83
N GLY A 171 -29.63 15.70 1.71
CA GLY A 171 -28.89 14.83 0.78
C GLY A 171 -27.91 15.51 -0.20
N ILE A 172 -27.99 16.83 -0.39
CA ILE A 172 -27.15 17.59 -1.37
C ILE A 172 -26.27 18.65 -0.67
N THR A 173 -26.43 18.84 0.64
CA THR A 173 -25.45 19.57 1.45
C THR A 173 -24.35 18.60 1.92
N GLY A 174 -23.12 18.76 1.42
CA GLY A 174 -21.96 18.09 2.00
C GLY A 174 -21.51 18.79 3.29
N MET A 175 -21.44 18.08 4.41
CA MET A 175 -20.85 18.61 5.65
C MET A 175 -19.62 17.80 6.06
N CYS A 176 -18.49 18.46 6.25
CA CYS A 176 -17.28 17.87 6.82
C CYS A 176 -16.79 18.74 7.99
N HIS A 177 -17.16 18.34 9.21
CA HIS A 177 -17.04 19.14 10.43
C HIS A 177 -17.69 20.53 10.27
N HIS A 178 -16.89 21.60 10.19
CA HIS A 178 -17.36 22.98 10.06
C HIS A 178 -17.55 23.42 8.60
N ALA A 179 -16.98 22.70 7.64
CA ALA A 179 -17.08 23.06 6.23
C ALA A 179 -18.39 22.52 5.64
N ARG A 180 -19.16 23.43 5.02
CA ARG A 180 -20.45 23.14 4.37
C ARG A 180 -20.34 23.43 2.87
N LEU A 181 -20.34 22.38 2.06
CA LEU A 181 -20.44 22.48 0.60
C LEU A 181 -21.92 22.42 0.19
N ILE A 182 -22.35 23.35 -0.66
CA ILE A 182 -23.68 23.33 -1.29
C ILE A 182 -23.45 23.51 -2.78
N LEU A 183 -23.98 22.58 -3.59
CA LEU A 183 -23.98 22.70 -5.04
C LEU A 183 -25.19 23.53 -5.47
N TYR A 184 -24.96 24.59 -6.24
CA TYR A 184 -25.98 25.55 -6.67
C TYR A 184 -25.92 25.76 -8.20
N PHE A 185 -26.60 24.89 -8.93
CA PHE A 185 -27.06 25.15 -10.30
C PHE A 185 -28.48 24.60 -10.41
#